data_AF-A0A7S3H257-F1
#
_entry.id   AF-A0A7S3H257-F1
#
_cell.length_a   1.000
_cell.length_b   1.000
_cell.length_c   1.000
_cell.angle_alpha   90.00
_cell.angle_beta   90.00
_cell.angle_gamma   90.00
#
_symmetry.space_group_name_H-M   'P 1'
#
loop_
_entity.id
_entity.type
_entity.pdbx_description
1 polymer ?
#
loop_
_entity_poly.entity_id
_entity_poly.type
_entity_poly.pdbx_seq_one_letter_code
_entity_poly.pdbx_strand_id
1 'polypeptide(L)'
;FNALWLLAAWSYARSSLTDPGLVPDEWLNFVREMDTLGQERSSSHHGWHTRGATLCNHCQHKRPERAHHCSICGRCVMRMDHHCPWIGNCVGFKNHKYFILMTFYGMLACGCFVL
;
A
#
# COMPACT_ATOMS: atom_id res chain seq x y z
N PHE A 1 -8.21 23.77 -17.81
CA PHE A 1 -7.10 22.87 -18.22
C PHE A 1 -5.90 22.91 -17.26
N ASN A 2 -5.11 24.00 -17.21
CA ASN A 2 -3.84 24.05 -16.45
C ASN A 2 -3.92 23.60 -14.99
N ALA A 3 -4.94 24.03 -14.24
CA ALA A 3 -5.10 23.62 -12.84
C ALA A 3 -5.30 22.10 -12.68
N LEU A 4 -6.12 21.49 -13.54
CA LEU A 4 -6.36 20.03 -13.53
C LEU A 4 -5.09 19.27 -13.89
N TRP A 5 -4.34 19.77 -14.87
CA TRP A 5 -3.05 19.18 -15.24
C TRP A 5 -2.04 19.24 -14.08
N LEU A 6 -1.93 20.38 -13.39
CA LEU A 6 -1.04 20.51 -12.22
C LEU A 6 -1.45 19.58 -11.08
N LEU A 7 -2.76 19.43 -10.82
CA LEU A 7 -3.26 18.48 -9.82
C LEU A 7 -2.98 17.02 -10.21
N ALA A 8 -3.11 16.67 -11.48
CA ALA A 8 -2.77 15.35 -11.99
C ALA A 8 -1.26 15.07 -11.86
N ALA A 9 -0.42 16.03 -12.26
CA ALA A 9 1.04 15.93 -12.17
C ALA A 9 1.52 15.80 -10.71
N TRP A 10 0.95 16.60 -9.80
CA TRP A 10 1.24 16.48 -8.37
C TRP A 10 0.83 15.11 -7.82
N SER A 11 -0.37 14.65 -8.17
CA SER A 11 -0.87 13.34 -7.73
C SER A 11 -0.02 12.19 -8.29
N TYR A 12 0.43 12.29 -9.55
CA TYR A 12 1.38 11.35 -10.15
C TYR A 12 2.69 11.32 -9.37
N ALA A 13 3.28 12.49 -9.08
CA ALA A 13 4.51 12.57 -8.30
C ALA A 13 4.34 11.94 -6.91
N ARG A 14 3.22 12.23 -6.22
CA ARG A 14 2.90 11.62 -4.93
C ARG A 14 2.68 10.11 -5.03
N SER A 15 2.03 9.62 -6.07
CA SER A 15 1.83 8.18 -6.29
C SER A 15 3.15 7.45 -6.54
N SER A 16 4.04 8.06 -7.32
CA SER A 16 5.33 7.49 -7.73
C SER A 16 6.35 7.52 -6.61
N LEU A 17 6.46 8.63 -5.88
CA LEU A 17 7.55 8.87 -4.92
C LEU A 17 7.19 8.51 -3.47
N THR A 18 5.90 8.34 -3.14
CA THR A 18 5.53 7.93 -1.79
C THR A 18 5.76 6.43 -1.61
N ASP A 19 6.36 6.04 -0.49
CA ASP A 19 6.42 4.63 -0.11
C ASP A 19 4.99 4.05 -0.07
N PRO A 20 4.68 2.96 -0.80
CA PRO A 20 3.34 2.39 -0.89
C PRO A 20 2.82 1.82 0.43
N GLY A 21 3.69 1.65 1.43
CA GLY A 21 3.39 1.12 2.74
C GLY A 21 4.10 -0.20 2.97
N LEU A 22 5.26 -0.15 3.62
CA LEU A 22 5.90 -1.31 4.22
C LEU A 22 5.05 -1.90 5.37
N VAL A 23 5.26 -3.19 5.64
CA VAL A 23 4.78 -3.80 6.89
C VAL A 23 5.52 -3.15 8.07
N PRO A 24 4.81 -2.56 9.05
CA PRO A 24 5.44 -1.83 10.15
C PRO A 24 6.11 -2.76 11.17
N ASP A 25 7.17 -2.29 11.83
CA ASP A 25 7.90 -3.07 12.84
C ASP A 25 7.03 -3.41 14.05
N GLU A 26 6.08 -2.54 14.40
CA GLU A 26 5.11 -2.79 15.47
C GLU A 26 4.29 -4.04 15.19
N TRP A 27 3.91 -4.28 13.93
CA TRP A 27 3.23 -5.52 13.55
C TRP A 27 4.15 -6.73 13.67
N LEU A 28 5.39 -6.61 13.21
CA LEU A 28 6.36 -7.71 13.27
C LEU A 28 6.62 -8.13 14.71
N ASN A 29 6.76 -7.17 15.62
CA ASN A 29 6.94 -7.41 17.04
C ASN A 29 5.69 -8.04 17.68
N PHE A 30 4.50 -7.51 17.36
CA PHE A 30 3.23 -8.07 17.82
C PHE A 30 3.06 -9.55 17.43
N VAL A 31 3.33 -9.89 16.17
CA VAL A 31 3.21 -11.29 15.71
C VAL A 31 4.26 -12.17 16.38
N ARG A 32 5.50 -11.71 16.53
CA ARG A 32 6.54 -12.48 17.22
C ARG A 32 6.13 -12.82 18.65
N GLU A 33 5.58 -11.85 19.37
CA GLU A 33 5.05 -12.07 20.73
C GLU A 33 3.92 -13.11 20.72
N MET A 34 2.94 -12.99 19.83
CA MET A 34 1.85 -13.97 19.72
C MET A 34 2.34 -15.38 19.39
N ASP A 35 3.34 -15.51 18.52
CA ASP A 35 3.96 -16.80 18.17
C ASP A 35 4.70 -17.41 19.36
N THR A 36 5.41 -16.60 20.17
CA THR A 36 6.07 -17.10 21.40
C THR A 36 5.08 -17.56 22.46
N LEU A 37 3.92 -16.91 22.56
CA LEU A 37 2.88 -17.26 23.52
C LEU A 37 2.00 -18.43 23.07
N GLY A 38 2.12 -18.86 21.81
CA GLY A 38 1.28 -19.92 21.24
C GLY A 38 -0.22 -19.59 21.27
N GLN A 39 -0.58 -18.31 21.24
CA GLN A 39 -1.96 -17.85 21.47
C GLN A 39 -2.51 -17.08 20.26
N GLU A 40 -3.62 -17.54 19.70
CA GLU A 40 -4.43 -16.74 18.76
C GLU A 40 -5.25 -15.71 19.55
N ARG A 41 -4.67 -14.55 19.86
CA ARG A 41 -5.36 -13.49 20.60
C ARG A 41 -5.60 -12.24 19.75
N SER A 42 -6.85 -11.79 19.70
CA SER A 42 -7.18 -10.41 19.31
C SER A 42 -6.71 -9.50 20.43
N SER A 43 -5.69 -8.66 20.20
CA SER A 43 -5.27 -7.69 21.22
C SER A 43 -6.40 -6.68 21.44
N SER A 44 -6.87 -6.54 22.69
CA SER A 44 -7.95 -5.61 23.05
C SER A 44 -7.51 -4.15 23.05
N HIS A 45 -6.20 -3.88 22.96
CA HIS A 45 -5.67 -2.54 23.20
C HIS A 45 -5.21 -1.77 21.95
N HIS A 46 -4.92 -2.40 20.81
CA HIS A 46 -4.30 -1.69 19.66
C HIS A 46 -4.93 -1.96 18.27
N GLY A 47 -6.12 -2.56 18.20
CA GLY A 47 -6.85 -2.75 16.93
C GLY A 47 -6.24 -3.78 15.95
N TRP A 48 -5.00 -4.22 16.19
CA TRP A 48 -4.36 -5.30 15.42
C TRP A 48 -4.88 -6.68 15.83
N HIS A 49 -5.10 -7.52 14.83
CA HIS A 49 -5.55 -8.91 14.96
C HIS A 49 -4.73 -9.81 14.05
N THR A 50 -4.35 -10.99 14.54
CA THR A 50 -3.63 -12.01 13.77
C THR A 50 -4.54 -12.83 12.86
N ARG A 51 -5.87 -12.75 13.03
CA ARG A 51 -6.84 -13.39 12.13
C ARG A 51 -6.64 -12.87 10.71
N GLY A 52 -6.39 -13.77 9.77
CA GLY A 52 -6.12 -13.43 8.37
C GLY A 52 -4.66 -13.06 8.06
N ALA A 53 -3.75 -13.12 9.06
CA ALA A 53 -2.33 -12.99 8.80
C ALA A 53 -1.80 -14.19 8.01
N THR A 54 -0.95 -13.96 7.01
CA THR A 54 -0.40 -15.04 6.16
C THR A 54 1.12 -14.98 6.11
N LEU A 55 1.79 -16.13 6.16
CA LEU A 55 3.24 -16.18 6.02
C LEU A 55 3.67 -15.75 4.61
N CYS A 56 4.68 -14.87 4.52
CA CYS A 56 5.38 -14.62 3.26
C CYS A 56 6.58 -15.56 3.12
N ASN A 57 6.58 -16.41 2.10
CA ASN A 57 7.70 -17.32 1.84
C ASN A 57 8.97 -16.60 1.34
N HIS A 58 8.85 -15.37 0.82
CA HIS A 58 10.01 -14.59 0.39
C HIS A 58 10.63 -13.79 1.53
N CYS A 59 9.80 -13.13 2.34
CA CYS A 59 10.26 -12.26 3.44
C CYS A 59 10.37 -12.97 4.80
N GLN A 60 9.87 -14.20 4.93
CA GLN A 60 9.97 -15.03 6.14
C GLN A 60 9.34 -14.39 7.39
N HIS A 61 8.25 -13.65 7.22
CA HIS A 61 7.45 -13.11 8.33
C HIS A 61 5.95 -13.18 8.00
N LYS A 62 5.08 -13.18 9.03
CA LYS A 62 3.63 -13.08 8.79
C LYS A 62 3.28 -11.67 8.33
N ARG A 63 2.52 -11.60 7.25
CA ARG A 63 1.96 -10.39 6.65
C ARG A 63 0.62 -10.09 7.32
N PRO A 64 0.32 -8.81 7.60
CA PRO A 64 -1.02 -8.40 7.98
C PRO A 64 -2.06 -8.79 6.94
N GLU A 65 -3.33 -8.73 7.33
CA GLU A 65 -4.44 -8.92 6.39
C GLU A 65 -4.29 -7.97 5.19
N ARG A 66 -4.56 -8.47 3.99
CA ARG A 66 -4.48 -7.73 2.71
C ARG A 66 -3.08 -7.24 2.32
N ALA A 67 -2.03 -7.57 3.07
CA ALA A 67 -0.67 -7.29 2.64
C ALA A 67 -0.16 -8.43 1.73
N HIS A 68 0.50 -8.05 0.63
CA HIS A 68 1.03 -8.99 -0.36
C HIS A 68 2.50 -8.71 -0.64
N HIS A 69 3.23 -9.74 -1.10
CA HIS A 69 4.61 -9.59 -1.52
C HIS A 69 4.65 -9.16 -2.99
N CYS A 70 5.31 -8.03 -3.26
CA CYS A 70 5.61 -7.64 -4.62
C CYS A 70 7.00 -8.15 -4.99
N SER A 71 7.08 -9.07 -5.96
CA SER A 71 8.35 -9.61 -6.46
C SER A 71 9.22 -8.55 -7.13
N ILE A 72 8.60 -7.55 -7.79
CA ILE A 72 9.33 -6.46 -8.46
C ILE A 72 9.96 -5.50 -7.44
N CYS A 73 9.21 -5.12 -6.40
CA CYS A 73 9.73 -4.27 -5.33
C CYS A 73 10.54 -5.06 -4.27
N GLY A 74 10.56 -6.39 -4.32
CA GLY A 74 11.27 -7.26 -3.39
C GLY A 74 10.78 -7.18 -1.93
N ARG A 75 9.52 -6.79 -1.69
CA ARG A 75 9.02 -6.52 -0.33
C ARG A 75 7.53 -6.73 -0.16
N CYS A 76 7.10 -6.93 1.08
CA CYS A 76 5.69 -6.94 1.44
C CYS A 76 5.13 -5.52 1.51
N VAL A 77 4.00 -5.29 0.84
CA VAL A 77 3.30 -4.01 0.77
C VAL A 77 1.94 -4.13 1.47
N MET A 78 1.68 -3.22 2.40
CA MET A 78 0.42 -3.09 3.13
C MET A 78 -0.72 -2.73 2.19
N ARG A 79 -1.85 -3.45 2.30
CA ARG A 79 -3.03 -3.27 1.44
C ARG A 79 -2.62 -3.11 -0.03
N MET A 80 -1.73 -3.99 -0.48
CA MET A 80 -1.19 -3.96 -1.84
C MET A 80 -2.34 -4.15 -2.82
N ASP A 81 -2.42 -3.24 -3.79
CA ASP A 81 -3.32 -3.36 -4.92
C ASP A 81 -2.57 -4.02 -6.09
N HIS A 82 -1.56 -3.33 -6.63
CA HIS A 82 -0.71 -3.86 -7.70
C HIS A 82 0.66 -3.18 -7.74
N HIS A 83 1.60 -3.75 -8.51
CA HIS A 83 2.78 -3.02 -8.97
C HIS A 83 2.42 -2.32 -10.28
N CYS A 84 2.62 -1.01 -10.36
CA CYS A 84 2.22 -0.21 -11.50
C CYS A 84 3.47 0.28 -12.25
N PRO A 85 3.77 -0.25 -13.45
CA PRO A 85 4.94 0.18 -14.24
C PRO A 85 4.89 1.67 -14.60
N TRP A 86 3.69 2.22 -14.77
CA TRP A 86 3.48 3.60 -15.20
C TRP A 86 3.94 4.65 -14.19
N ILE A 87 3.88 4.32 -12.90
CA ILE A 87 4.39 5.19 -11.82
C ILE A 87 5.73 4.68 -11.27
N GLY A 88 6.26 3.57 -11.80
CA GLY A 88 7.47 2.91 -11.33
C GLY A 88 7.42 2.47 -9.86
N ASN A 89 6.24 2.20 -9.30
CA ASN A 89 6.05 1.92 -7.89
C ASN A 89 4.83 1.02 -7.66
N CYS A 90 4.77 0.37 -6.49
CA CYS A 90 3.54 -0.28 -6.04
C CYS A 90 2.46 0.75 -5.70
N VAL A 91 1.21 0.34 -5.86
CA VAL A 91 0.04 1.00 -5.29
C VAL A 91 -0.36 0.21 -4.05
N GLY A 92 -0.26 0.85 -2.89
CA GLY A 92 -0.52 0.25 -1.59
C GLY A 92 -1.15 1.25 -0.62
N PHE A 93 -1.26 0.86 0.64
CA PHE A 93 -1.95 1.61 1.68
C PHE A 93 -1.65 3.12 1.71
N LYS A 94 -0.37 3.51 1.62
CA LYS A 94 0.07 4.90 1.82
C LYS A 94 -0.06 5.78 0.57
N ASN A 95 -0.14 5.20 -0.63
CA ASN A 95 -0.21 5.96 -1.88
C ASN A 95 -1.44 5.68 -2.75
N HIS A 96 -2.32 4.75 -2.35
CA HIS A 96 -3.54 4.42 -3.09
C HIS A 96 -4.39 5.66 -3.41
N LYS A 97 -4.58 6.56 -2.44
CA LYS A 97 -5.34 7.81 -2.65
C LYS A 97 -4.73 8.66 -3.77
N TYR A 98 -3.41 8.79 -3.81
CA TYR A 98 -2.73 9.60 -4.82
C TYR A 98 -2.88 8.98 -6.22
N PHE A 99 -2.83 7.66 -6.31
CA PHE A 99 -3.08 6.94 -7.56
C PHE A 99 -4.49 7.20 -8.12
N ILE A 100 -5.52 7.15 -7.26
CA ILE A 100 -6.91 7.44 -7.67
C ILE A 100 -7.10 8.91 -8.05
N LEU A 101 -6.48 9.84 -7.32
CA LEU A 101 -6.54 11.27 -7.67
C LEU A 101 -5.82 11.56 -8.98
N MET A 102 -4.69 10.90 -9.24
CA MET A 102 -3.96 10.99 -10.51
C MET A 102 -4.86 10.58 -11.69
N THR A 103 -5.52 9.42 -11.61
CA THR A 103 -6.40 8.95 -12.70
C THR A 103 -7.61 9.86 -12.87
N PHE A 104 -8.22 10.32 -11.77
CA PHE A 104 -9.36 11.22 -11.80
C PHE A 104 -9.03 12.59 -12.43
N TYR A 105 -8.00 13.29 -11.94
CA TYR A 105 -7.61 14.59 -12.50
C TYR A 105 -7.08 14.47 -13.93
N GLY A 106 -6.39 13.38 -14.26
CA GLY A 106 -5.94 13.10 -15.62
C GLY A 106 -7.12 12.98 -16.59
N MET A 107 -8.15 12.22 -16.21
CA MET A 107 -9.37 12.06 -17.01
C MET A 107 -10.07 13.41 -17.25
N LEU A 108 -10.22 14.23 -16.20
CA LEU A 108 -10.82 15.56 -16.32
C LEU A 108 -9.97 16.51 -17.19
N ALA A 109 -8.64 16.49 -17.03
CA ALA A 109 -7.76 17.33 -17.84
C ALA A 109 -7.84 16.98 -19.33
N CYS A 110 -7.85 15.68 -19.66
CA CYS A 110 -8.04 15.20 -21.04
C CYS A 110 -9.41 15.61 -21.60
N GLY A 111 -10.49 15.43 -20.83
CA GLY A 111 -11.83 15.85 -21.24
C GLY A 111 -11.94 17.35 -21.52
N CYS A 112 -11.40 18.18 -20.63
CA CYS A 112 -11.37 19.64 -20.80
C CYS A 112 -10.41 20.14 -21.89
N PHE A 113 -9.54 19.29 -22.43
CA PHE A 113 -8.66 19.66 -23.56
C PHE A 113 -9.34 19.40 -24.91
N VAL A 114 -10.19 18.38 -24.96
CA VAL A 114 -10.91 17.96 -26.18
C VAL A 114 -12.16 18.80 -26.43
N LEU A 115 -12.72 19.42 -25.38
CA LEU A 115 -13.83 20.37 -25.44
C LEU A 115 -13.32 21.81 -25.57
#